data_AF-A0A2S8GSD4-F1
#
_entry.id   AF-A0A2S8GSD4-F1
#
_cell.length_a   1.000
_cell.length_b   1.000
_cell.length_c   1.000
_cell.angle_alpha   90.00
_cell.angle_beta   90.00
_cell.angle_gamma   90.00
#
_symmetry.space_group_name_H-M   'P 1'
#
loop_
_entity.id
_entity.type
_entity.pdbx_description
1 polymer ?
#
loop_
_entity_poly.entity_id
_entity_poly.type
_entity_poly.pdbx_seq_one_letter_code
_entity_poly.pdbx_strand_id
1 'polypeptide(L)'
;MLGVGSDLEEVDFTLQVSPCLAQDSAALSSDEIALFGKCPALKRTKSGAVLELRYLSKVVTARDVESTKLNPTLTNLAMGELLSQLESFELQLQKYAQFDVDRFLGLTSNLFTAPIESMEHAQNIEQAYRELPQATRNLPLMPEPEAHPDALKLLPDPFYWSYGDSFSPHGSDIGIDVWNAYRDRRINTGLPTIEFLHDMIGQYRAEDDAPTRFVIVLAVAFAEIKMHACICPILREMAIEEISRCDPKQLALPDFVPELRVALDRMREKLEYLEN
;
A
#
# COMPACT_ATOMS: atom_id res chain seq x y z
N MET A 1 4.98 -13.88 -39.90
CA MET A 1 5.36 -13.74 -38.48
C MET A 1 5.42 -12.24 -38.20
N LEU A 2 4.35 -11.70 -37.62
CA LEU A 2 4.31 -10.31 -37.19
C LEU A 2 4.70 -10.31 -35.71
N GLY A 3 5.77 -9.59 -35.37
CA GLY A 3 6.19 -9.36 -34.00
C GLY A 3 5.13 -8.53 -33.29
N VAL A 4 4.63 -9.04 -32.17
CA VAL A 4 3.78 -8.30 -31.25
C VAL A 4 4.72 -7.64 -30.25
N GLY A 5 4.97 -6.35 -30.44
CA GLY A 5 5.53 -5.52 -29.38
C GLY A 5 4.50 -5.40 -28.27
N SER A 6 4.86 -5.81 -27.06
CA SER A 6 4.09 -5.57 -25.85
C SER A 6 4.69 -4.38 -25.12
N ASP A 7 4.43 -3.18 -25.66
CA ASP A 7 4.50 -1.95 -24.87
C ASP A 7 3.26 -1.96 -23.95
N LEU A 8 3.41 -2.53 -22.76
CA LEU A 8 2.45 -2.38 -21.67
C LEU A 8 3.15 -1.53 -20.60
N GLU A 9 3.07 -0.21 -20.74
CA GLU A 9 3.41 0.72 -19.66
C GLU A 9 2.35 0.57 -18.56
N GLU A 10 2.68 -0.15 -17.50
CA GLU A 10 1.85 -0.33 -16.30
C GLU A 10 1.66 1.04 -15.61
N VAL A 11 0.40 1.45 -15.42
CA VAL A 11 0.03 2.68 -14.75
C VAL A 11 -0.69 2.31 -13.47
N ASP A 12 -0.12 2.69 -12.34
CA ASP A 12 -0.70 2.46 -11.02
C ASP A 12 -1.86 3.43 -10.75
N PHE A 13 -2.95 2.94 -10.16
CA PHE A 13 -4.09 3.77 -9.77
C PHE A 13 -4.45 3.58 -8.30
N THR A 14 -4.39 4.66 -7.52
CA THR A 14 -5.03 4.73 -6.20
C THR A 14 -6.50 5.13 -6.37
N LEU A 15 -7.45 4.49 -5.69
CA LEU A 15 -8.84 4.97 -5.68
C LEU A 15 -9.07 5.93 -4.50
N GLN A 16 -9.29 7.20 -4.79
CA GLN A 16 -9.76 8.19 -3.83
C GLN A 16 -11.29 8.27 -3.89
N VAL A 17 -11.95 8.04 -2.76
CA VAL A 17 -13.41 8.11 -2.66
C VAL A 17 -13.79 9.41 -1.95
N SER A 18 -14.76 10.13 -2.50
CA SER A 18 -15.29 11.35 -1.87
C SER A 18 -16.82 11.38 -2.00
N PRO A 19 -17.57 11.17 -0.91
CA PRO A 19 -19.01 11.33 -0.95
C PRO A 19 -19.35 12.82 -1.15
N CYS A 20 -20.22 13.10 -2.11
CA CYS A 20 -20.90 14.38 -2.24
C CYS A 20 -22.09 14.33 -1.29
N LEU A 21 -22.01 15.07 -0.21
CA LEU A 21 -23.02 15.06 0.84
C LEU A 21 -24.13 16.05 0.46
N ALA A 22 -25.37 15.58 0.38
CA ALA A 22 -26.51 16.47 0.26
C ALA A 22 -26.67 17.21 1.60
N GLN A 23 -26.74 18.54 1.57
CA GLN A 23 -27.20 19.29 2.74
C GLN A 23 -28.68 18.99 3.00
N ASP A 24 -29.09 19.03 4.27
CA ASP A 24 -30.48 18.89 4.71
C ASP A 24 -31.39 19.90 3.99
N SER A 25 -31.94 19.52 2.84
CA SER A 25 -33.07 20.08 2.06
C SER A 25 -33.37 21.60 2.08
N ALA A 26 -32.40 22.47 2.34
CA ALA A 26 -32.57 23.92 2.24
C ALA A 26 -31.74 24.45 1.06
N ALA A 27 -32.37 24.48 -0.11
CA ALA A 27 -31.93 25.15 -1.34
C ALA A 27 -30.44 24.99 -1.70
N LEU A 28 -30.11 23.86 -2.34
CA LEU A 28 -28.84 23.68 -3.05
C LEU A 28 -28.61 24.86 -4.01
N SER A 29 -27.42 25.45 -3.97
CA SER A 29 -27.00 26.48 -4.92
C SER A 29 -26.97 25.94 -6.36
N SER A 30 -27.04 26.84 -7.35
CA SER A 30 -26.97 26.46 -8.76
C SER A 30 -25.70 25.70 -9.12
N ASP A 31 -24.59 26.01 -8.44
CA ASP A 31 -23.31 25.32 -8.60
C ASP A 31 -23.32 23.93 -7.97
N GLU A 32 -23.94 23.76 -6.80
CA GLU A 32 -24.15 22.45 -6.17
C GLU A 32 -25.05 21.56 -7.03
N ILE A 33 -26.16 22.08 -7.57
CA ILE A 33 -27.04 21.35 -8.51
C ILE A 33 -26.27 20.91 -9.76
N ALA A 34 -25.42 21.77 -10.31
CA ALA A 34 -24.56 21.46 -11.46
C ALA A 34 -23.45 20.43 -11.14
N LEU A 35 -22.99 20.38 -9.88
CA LEU A 35 -22.04 19.40 -9.38
C LEU A 35 -22.71 18.04 -9.15
N PHE A 36 -23.89 18.02 -8.50
CA PHE A 36 -24.67 16.81 -8.24
C PHE A 36 -25.20 16.15 -9.50
N GLY A 37 -25.57 16.93 -10.52
CA GLY A 37 -25.99 16.41 -11.83
C GLY A 37 -24.91 15.63 -12.58
N LYS A 38 -23.67 15.64 -12.10
CA LYS A 38 -22.54 14.89 -12.64
C LYS A 38 -22.17 13.65 -11.81
N CYS A 39 -22.89 13.35 -10.73
CA CYS A 39 -22.66 12.18 -9.89
C CYS A 39 -23.64 11.03 -10.21
N PRO A 40 -23.22 9.76 -10.08
CA PRO A 40 -21.88 9.36 -9.68
C PRO A 40 -20.88 9.52 -10.84
N ALA A 41 -19.63 9.87 -10.50
CA ALA A 41 -18.54 10.08 -11.45
C ALA A 41 -17.29 9.33 -11.01
N LEU A 42 -16.66 8.66 -11.97
CA LEU A 42 -15.32 8.13 -11.83
C LEU A 42 -14.39 8.90 -12.76
N LYS A 43 -13.32 9.49 -12.23
CA LYS A 43 -12.38 10.31 -13.01
C LYS A 43 -10.94 9.97 -12.69
N ARG A 44 -10.05 9.97 -13.68
CA ARG A 44 -8.62 9.99 -13.41
C ARG A 44 -8.17 11.39 -13.00
N THR A 45 -7.26 11.48 -12.05
CA THR A 45 -6.56 12.73 -11.74
C THR A 45 -5.65 13.15 -12.90
N LYS A 46 -5.20 14.40 -12.89
CA LYS A 46 -4.34 14.94 -13.96
C LYS A 46 -3.01 14.20 -14.10
N SER A 47 -2.47 13.65 -13.01
CA SER A 47 -1.26 12.83 -13.04
C SER A 47 -1.52 11.43 -13.59
N GLY A 48 -2.78 11.01 -13.71
CA GLY A 48 -3.13 9.67 -14.15
C GLY A 48 -2.81 8.58 -13.13
N ALA A 49 -2.40 8.89 -11.90
CA ALA A 49 -2.04 7.88 -10.89
C ALA A 49 -3.16 7.58 -9.88
N VAL A 50 -4.30 8.28 -9.98
CA VAL A 50 -5.40 8.17 -9.01
C VAL A 50 -6.73 8.19 -9.75
N LEU A 51 -7.60 7.23 -9.44
CA LEU A 51 -9.02 7.25 -9.77
C LEU A 51 -9.78 7.94 -8.64
N GLU A 52 -10.62 8.90 -8.97
CA GLU A 52 -11.45 9.62 -8.03
C GLU A 52 -12.91 9.21 -8.25
N LEU A 53 -13.50 8.53 -7.27
CA LEU A 53 -14.92 8.21 -7.23
C LEU A 53 -15.66 9.28 -6.43
N ARG A 54 -16.60 9.96 -7.09
CA ARG A 54 -17.54 10.88 -6.47
C ARG A 54 -18.95 10.36 -6.63
N TYR A 55 -19.71 10.28 -5.55
CA TYR A 55 -21.09 9.81 -5.58
C TYR A 55 -21.95 10.57 -4.58
N LEU A 56 -23.26 10.61 -4.80
CA LEU A 56 -24.19 11.22 -3.86
C LEU A 56 -24.58 10.19 -2.81
N SER A 57 -24.24 10.44 -1.54
CA SER A 57 -24.68 9.55 -0.46
C SER A 57 -26.14 9.80 -0.12
N LYS A 58 -26.90 8.72 0.02
CA LYS A 58 -28.29 8.70 0.53
C LYS A 58 -28.35 8.31 2.00
N VAL A 59 -27.24 7.81 2.52
CA VAL A 59 -27.12 7.29 3.88
C VAL A 59 -26.46 8.30 4.81
N VAL A 60 -25.44 9.00 4.33
CA VAL A 60 -24.58 9.88 5.14
C VAL A 60 -24.79 11.33 4.73
N THR A 61 -24.99 12.22 5.71
CA THR A 61 -25.09 13.67 5.51
C THR A 61 -23.79 14.40 5.88
N ALA A 62 -23.72 15.69 5.55
CA ALA A 62 -22.61 16.55 5.98
C ALA A 62 -22.41 16.55 7.50
N ARG A 63 -23.52 16.58 8.25
CA ARG A 63 -23.50 16.56 9.72
C ARG A 63 -22.96 15.24 10.27
N ASP A 64 -23.25 14.13 9.60
CA ASP A 64 -22.77 12.82 10.02
C ASP A 64 -21.26 12.67 9.82
N VAL A 65 -20.70 13.28 8.76
CA VAL A 65 -19.24 13.31 8.53
C VAL A 65 -18.53 14.24 9.49
N GLU A 66 -19.17 15.34 9.89
CA GLU A 66 -18.64 16.28 10.89
C GLU A 66 -18.69 15.71 12.33
N SER A 67 -19.41 14.60 12.55
CA SER A 67 -19.46 13.93 13.84
C SER A 67 -18.09 13.33 14.21
N THR A 68 -17.65 13.58 15.44
CA THR A 68 -16.40 13.00 15.99
C THR A 68 -16.56 11.57 16.52
N LYS A 69 -17.73 10.96 16.34
CA LYS A 69 -18.01 9.59 16.78
C LYS A 69 -18.54 8.76 15.62
N LEU A 70 -17.88 7.62 15.37
CA LEU A 70 -18.38 6.59 14.46
C LEU A 70 -19.67 5.97 15.00
N ASN A 71 -20.71 5.96 14.15
CA ASN A 71 -21.97 5.26 14.41
C ASN A 71 -21.95 3.93 13.62
N PRO A 72 -21.95 2.75 14.27
CA PRO A 72 -21.86 1.45 13.61
C PRO A 72 -22.92 1.24 12.54
N THR A 73 -24.19 1.53 12.86
CA THR A 73 -25.31 1.36 11.94
C THR A 73 -25.12 2.23 10.69
N LEU A 74 -24.79 3.50 10.89
CA LEU A 74 -24.59 4.44 9.80
C LEU A 74 -23.37 4.05 8.95
N THR A 75 -22.29 3.59 9.60
CA THR A 75 -21.05 3.19 8.94
C THR A 75 -21.25 1.94 8.10
N ASN A 76 -21.94 0.92 8.63
CA ASN A 76 -22.27 -0.29 7.87
C ASN A 76 -23.15 0.02 6.65
N LEU A 77 -24.14 0.91 6.80
CA LEU A 77 -24.96 1.36 5.69
C LEU A 77 -24.14 2.16 4.64
N ALA A 78 -23.21 3.01 5.09
CA ALA A 78 -22.34 3.78 4.21
C ALA A 78 -21.36 2.89 3.43
N MET A 79 -20.79 1.86 4.07
CA MET A 79 -19.94 0.86 3.44
C MET A 79 -20.70 0.07 2.36
N GLY A 80 -21.94 -0.35 2.65
CA GLY A 80 -22.79 -1.02 1.67
C GLY A 80 -23.15 -0.13 0.48
N GLU A 81 -23.43 1.15 0.72
CA GLU A 81 -23.66 2.12 -0.35
C GLU A 81 -22.41 2.32 -1.22
N LEU A 82 -21.23 2.44 -0.61
CA LEU A 82 -19.97 2.56 -1.34
C LEU A 82 -19.70 1.34 -2.21
N LEU A 83 -19.87 0.13 -1.68
CA LEU A 83 -19.68 -1.11 -2.44
C LEU A 83 -20.62 -1.16 -3.65
N SER A 84 -21.89 -0.82 -3.46
CA SER A 84 -22.88 -0.75 -4.55
C SER A 84 -22.49 0.28 -5.63
N GLN A 85 -21.89 1.40 -5.23
CA GLN A 85 -21.38 2.37 -6.20
C GLN A 85 -20.18 1.82 -6.97
N LEU A 86 -19.22 1.17 -6.31
CA LEU A 86 -18.05 0.57 -6.96
C LEU A 86 -18.45 -0.48 -8.00
N GLU A 87 -19.38 -1.37 -7.66
CA GLU A 87 -19.94 -2.37 -8.58
C GLU A 87 -20.61 -1.71 -9.78
N SER A 88 -21.31 -0.58 -9.59
CA SER A 88 -21.92 0.14 -10.72
C SER A 88 -20.91 0.70 -11.74
N PHE A 89 -19.65 0.86 -11.33
CA PHE A 89 -18.55 1.30 -12.19
C PHE A 89 -17.73 0.16 -12.79
N GLU A 90 -18.09 -1.12 -12.57
CA GLU A 90 -17.35 -2.28 -13.06
C GLU A 90 -16.99 -2.14 -14.55
N LEU A 91 -17.98 -1.88 -15.41
CA LEU A 91 -17.77 -1.70 -16.86
C LEU A 91 -16.88 -0.49 -17.23
N GLN A 92 -16.82 0.53 -16.38
CA GLN A 92 -15.91 1.67 -16.57
C GLN A 92 -14.50 1.36 -16.06
N LEU A 93 -14.40 0.60 -14.98
CA LEU A 93 -13.14 0.13 -14.41
C LEU A 93 -12.46 -0.87 -15.36
N GLN A 94 -13.23 -1.76 -16.00
CA GLN A 94 -12.75 -2.72 -17.02
C GLN A 94 -12.15 -2.04 -18.26
N LYS A 95 -12.50 -0.77 -18.53
CA LYS A 95 -11.89 -0.02 -19.65
C LYS A 95 -10.43 0.34 -19.38
N TYR A 96 -10.01 0.30 -18.11
CA TYR A 96 -8.63 0.48 -17.73
C TYR A 96 -7.95 -0.88 -17.80
N ALA A 97 -7.25 -1.14 -18.92
CA ALA A 97 -6.72 -2.46 -19.29
C ALA A 97 -5.78 -3.12 -18.25
N GLN A 98 -5.29 -2.36 -17.27
CA GLN A 98 -4.38 -2.79 -16.21
C GLN A 98 -5.05 -2.90 -14.84
N PHE A 99 -6.36 -2.64 -14.76
CA PHE A 99 -7.10 -2.68 -13.51
C PHE A 99 -7.74 -4.07 -13.36
N ASP A 100 -7.23 -4.86 -12.41
CA ASP A 100 -7.84 -6.14 -12.02
C ASP A 100 -9.12 -5.90 -11.22
N VAL A 101 -10.20 -5.62 -11.96
CA VAL A 101 -11.52 -5.27 -11.44
C VAL A 101 -12.05 -6.35 -10.50
N ASP A 102 -11.91 -7.62 -10.89
CA ASP A 102 -12.45 -8.75 -10.13
C ASP A 102 -11.73 -8.90 -8.79
N ARG A 103 -10.40 -8.79 -8.79
CA ARG A 103 -9.62 -8.82 -7.55
C ARG A 103 -9.92 -7.60 -6.66
N PHE A 104 -10.03 -6.42 -7.25
CA PHE A 104 -10.33 -5.18 -6.52
C PHE A 104 -11.72 -5.24 -5.86
N LEU A 105 -12.76 -5.60 -6.62
CA LEU A 105 -14.13 -5.74 -6.09
C LEU A 105 -14.21 -6.87 -5.06
N GLY A 106 -13.48 -7.97 -5.26
CA GLY A 106 -13.38 -9.06 -4.29
C GLY A 106 -12.76 -8.63 -2.96
N LEU A 107 -11.64 -7.88 -2.99
CA LEU A 107 -10.98 -7.36 -1.79
C LEU A 107 -11.85 -6.33 -1.07
N THR A 108 -12.42 -5.38 -1.79
CA THR A 108 -13.29 -4.33 -1.21
C THR A 108 -14.57 -4.93 -0.62
N SER A 109 -15.19 -5.92 -1.28
CA SER A 109 -16.34 -6.65 -0.73
C SER A 109 -15.97 -7.36 0.58
N ASN A 110 -14.84 -8.06 0.65
CA ASN A 110 -14.42 -8.74 1.88
C ASN A 110 -14.14 -7.75 3.02
N LEU A 111 -13.53 -6.60 2.73
CA LEU A 111 -13.27 -5.55 3.72
C LEU A 111 -14.55 -4.87 4.20
N PHE A 112 -15.50 -4.59 3.31
CA PHE A 112 -16.74 -3.85 3.63
C PHE A 112 -17.90 -4.72 4.11
N THR A 113 -17.79 -6.04 4.02
CA THR A 113 -18.78 -6.98 4.58
C THR A 113 -18.50 -7.36 6.03
N ALA A 114 -17.33 -7.04 6.59
CA ALA A 114 -17.07 -7.18 8.01
C ALA A 114 -17.87 -6.11 8.78
N PRO A 115 -18.95 -6.48 9.49
CA PRO A 115 -19.82 -5.49 10.11
C PRO A 115 -19.16 -4.87 11.34
N ILE A 116 -19.34 -3.56 11.52
CA ILE A 116 -19.06 -2.92 12.80
C ILE A 116 -20.17 -3.30 13.77
N GLU A 117 -19.83 -4.18 14.71
CA GLU A 117 -20.80 -4.86 15.59
C GLU A 117 -21.37 -3.98 16.70
N SER A 118 -20.61 -2.98 17.18
CA SER A 118 -20.99 -2.17 18.34
C SER A 118 -20.29 -0.82 18.36
N MET A 119 -20.77 0.09 19.21
CA MET A 119 -20.10 1.38 19.46
C MET A 119 -18.69 1.20 20.02
N GLU A 120 -18.47 0.17 20.83
CA GLU A 120 -17.16 -0.17 21.38
C GLU A 120 -16.23 -0.68 20.27
N HIS A 121 -16.72 -1.56 19.38
CA HIS A 121 -15.98 -2.00 18.21
C HIS A 121 -15.62 -0.82 17.29
N ALA A 122 -16.56 0.10 17.05
CA ALA A 122 -16.30 1.32 16.28
C ALA A 122 -15.22 2.21 16.93
N GLN A 123 -15.26 2.38 18.24
CA GLN A 123 -14.26 3.16 18.99
C GLN A 123 -12.90 2.49 18.96
N ASN A 124 -12.84 1.16 19.03
CA ASN A 124 -11.58 0.42 18.93
C ASN A 124 -10.97 0.56 17.52
N ILE A 125 -11.78 0.51 16.47
CA ILE A 125 -11.34 0.79 15.09
C ILE A 125 -10.83 2.23 14.97
N GLU A 126 -11.59 3.20 15.49
CA GLU A 126 -11.21 4.61 15.44
C GLU A 126 -9.92 4.90 16.20
N GLN A 127 -9.79 4.32 17.39
CA GLN A 127 -8.61 4.43 18.23
C GLN A 127 -7.41 3.78 17.55
N ALA A 128 -7.56 2.57 17.01
CA ALA A 128 -6.52 1.92 16.22
C ALA A 128 -6.08 2.81 15.04
N TYR A 129 -7.02 3.39 14.30
CA TYR A 129 -6.73 4.33 13.20
C TYR A 129 -6.03 5.62 13.67
N ARG A 130 -6.40 6.16 14.83
CA ARG A 130 -5.74 7.32 15.44
C ARG A 130 -4.35 6.99 15.98
N GLU A 131 -4.12 5.77 16.41
CA GLU A 131 -2.81 5.29 16.85
C GLU A 131 -1.90 4.96 15.66
N LEU A 132 -2.45 4.77 14.46
CA LEU A 132 -1.65 4.64 13.25
C LEU A 132 -0.78 5.90 13.06
N PRO A 133 0.54 5.74 12.84
CA PRO A 133 1.41 6.82 12.42
C PRO A 133 0.83 7.55 11.22
N GLN A 134 1.03 8.87 11.15
CA GLN A 134 0.45 9.68 10.07
C GLN A 134 0.89 9.22 8.67
N ALA A 135 2.08 8.63 8.56
CA ALA A 135 2.57 8.02 7.33
C ALA A 135 1.81 6.74 6.93
N THR A 136 1.26 6.01 7.91
CA THR A 136 0.44 4.81 7.73
C THR A 136 -0.99 5.14 7.30
N ARG A 137 -1.51 6.32 7.68
CA ARG A 137 -2.84 6.81 7.27
C ARG A 137 -2.93 7.18 5.78
N ASN A 138 -1.78 7.33 5.13
CA ASN A 138 -1.66 7.63 3.70
C ASN A 138 -1.18 6.42 2.88
N LEU A 139 -1.16 5.21 3.45
CA LEU A 139 -0.70 4.03 2.72
C LEU A 139 -1.72 3.63 1.64
N PRO A 140 -1.27 3.24 0.43
CA PRO A 140 -2.12 2.54 -0.51
C PRO A 140 -2.63 1.25 0.14
N LEU A 141 -3.95 1.03 0.09
CA LEU A 141 -4.64 -0.15 0.65
C LEU A 141 -4.32 -1.47 -0.09
N MET A 142 -3.41 -1.45 -1.07
CA MET A 142 -3.06 -2.57 -1.91
C MET A 142 -1.53 -2.64 -2.10
N PRO A 143 -0.96 -3.85 -2.25
CA PRO A 143 0.42 -3.99 -2.73
C PRO A 143 0.55 -3.30 -4.08
N GLU A 144 1.76 -2.85 -4.41
CA GLU A 144 2.02 -2.24 -5.73
C GLU A 144 1.60 -3.19 -6.85
N PRO A 145 0.98 -2.70 -7.94
CA PRO A 145 0.51 -3.53 -9.04
C PRO A 145 1.58 -4.48 -9.61
N GLU A 146 2.84 -4.07 -9.58
CA GLU A 146 3.99 -4.84 -10.06
C GLU A 146 4.45 -5.93 -9.07
N ALA A 147 3.94 -5.92 -7.84
CA ALA A 147 4.24 -6.95 -6.87
C ALA A 147 3.56 -8.28 -7.23
N HIS A 148 4.25 -9.38 -6.96
CA HIS A 148 3.73 -10.71 -7.26
C HIS A 148 2.40 -10.97 -6.51
N PRO A 149 1.38 -11.56 -7.15
CA PRO A 149 0.07 -11.80 -6.52
C PRO A 149 0.15 -12.59 -5.19
N ASP A 150 1.11 -13.51 -5.08
CA ASP A 150 1.33 -14.32 -3.89
C ASP A 150 2.21 -13.64 -2.82
N ALA A 151 2.84 -12.50 -3.11
CA ALA A 151 3.69 -11.81 -2.14
C ALA A 151 2.90 -11.38 -0.89
N LEU A 152 1.62 -11.02 -1.04
CA LEU A 152 0.74 -10.73 0.09
C LEU A 152 0.51 -11.92 1.02
N LYS A 153 0.54 -13.16 0.51
CA LYS A 153 0.39 -14.34 1.37
C LYS A 153 1.62 -14.53 2.24
N LEU A 154 2.80 -14.18 1.71
CA LEU A 154 4.08 -14.29 2.43
C LEU A 154 4.28 -13.11 3.38
N LEU A 155 3.93 -11.91 2.94
CA LEU A 155 4.04 -10.64 3.66
C LEU A 155 2.63 -10.03 3.91
N PRO A 156 1.78 -10.68 4.73
CA PRO A 156 0.41 -10.21 4.94
C PRO A 156 0.32 -8.95 5.80
N ASP A 157 1.40 -8.63 6.52
CA ASP A 157 1.40 -7.52 7.46
C ASP A 157 1.82 -6.21 6.77
N PRO A 158 1.04 -5.12 6.95
CA PRO A 158 1.28 -3.81 6.31
C PRO A 158 2.67 -3.22 6.53
N PHE A 159 3.34 -3.56 7.62
CA PHE A 159 4.71 -3.12 7.91
C PHE A 159 5.68 -3.37 6.74
N TYR A 160 5.60 -4.52 6.07
CA TYR A 160 6.52 -4.84 4.96
C TYR A 160 6.29 -3.96 3.71
N TRP A 161 5.11 -3.36 3.61
CA TRP A 161 4.66 -2.53 2.49
C TRP A 161 4.72 -1.04 2.78
N SER A 162 5.17 -0.66 3.98
CA SER A 162 5.29 0.73 4.37
C SER A 162 6.51 1.39 3.71
N TYR A 163 6.33 2.62 3.22
CA TYR A 163 7.41 3.54 2.84
C TYR A 163 7.59 4.69 3.85
N GLY A 164 6.67 4.78 4.81
CA GLY A 164 6.64 5.86 5.80
C GLY A 164 7.02 5.43 7.20
N ASP A 165 7.18 4.13 7.44
CA ASP A 165 7.71 3.57 8.68
C ASP A 165 9.21 3.36 8.50
N SER A 166 10.03 4.18 9.14
CA SER A 166 11.50 4.13 9.03
C SER A 166 12.12 2.80 9.43
N PHE A 167 11.39 1.93 10.14
CA PHE A 167 11.86 0.59 10.52
C PHE A 167 11.43 -0.51 9.54
N SER A 168 10.55 -0.21 8.59
CA SER A 168 10.17 -1.14 7.53
C SER A 168 11.31 -1.32 6.52
N PRO A 169 11.32 -2.43 5.74
CA PRO A 169 12.42 -2.72 4.80
C PRO A 169 12.69 -1.62 3.77
N HIS A 170 11.68 -0.83 3.41
CA HIS A 170 11.77 0.23 2.41
C HIS A 170 11.37 1.62 2.95
N GLY A 171 11.37 1.81 4.27
CA GLY A 171 10.92 3.07 4.86
C GLY A 171 12.00 4.14 5.04
N SER A 172 13.22 3.87 4.57
CA SER A 172 14.31 4.85 4.51
C SER A 172 14.49 5.33 3.07
N ASP A 173 15.10 6.49 2.87
CA ASP A 173 15.39 7.03 1.54
C ASP A 173 16.17 6.01 0.68
N ILE A 174 17.19 5.35 1.25
CA ILE A 174 17.96 4.29 0.58
C ILE A 174 17.06 3.08 0.26
N GLY A 175 16.19 2.69 1.18
CA GLY A 175 15.25 1.60 0.97
C GLY A 175 14.27 1.90 -0.18
N ILE A 176 13.77 3.13 -0.27
CA ILE A 176 12.90 3.59 -1.36
C ILE A 176 13.66 3.58 -2.69
N ASP A 177 14.89 4.08 -2.71
CA ASP A 177 15.75 4.08 -3.89
C ASP A 177 16.01 2.65 -4.38
N VAL A 178 16.34 1.73 -3.46
CA VAL A 178 16.53 0.31 -3.76
C VAL A 178 15.25 -0.31 -4.32
N TRP A 179 14.08 -0.05 -3.73
CA TRP A 179 12.80 -0.54 -4.25
C TRP A 179 12.57 -0.10 -5.69
N ASN A 180 12.65 1.21 -5.94
CA ASN A 180 12.41 1.79 -7.26
C ASN A 180 13.40 1.23 -8.28
N ALA A 181 14.69 1.20 -7.95
CA ALA A 181 15.71 0.66 -8.84
C ALA A 181 15.55 -0.83 -9.09
N TYR A 182 15.13 -1.61 -8.09
CA TYR A 182 14.90 -3.05 -8.23
C TYR A 182 13.70 -3.32 -9.14
N ARG A 183 12.57 -2.65 -8.87
CA ARG A 183 11.36 -2.71 -9.69
C ARG A 183 11.67 -2.36 -11.14
N ASP A 184 12.29 -1.20 -11.38
CA ASP A 184 12.60 -0.71 -12.72
C ASP A 184 13.56 -1.66 -13.46
N ARG A 185 14.61 -2.15 -12.79
CA ARG A 185 15.54 -3.11 -13.39
C ARG A 185 14.88 -4.44 -13.70
N ARG A 186 13.96 -4.90 -12.84
CA ARG A 186 13.25 -6.16 -13.04
C ARG A 186 12.34 -6.10 -14.26
N ILE A 187 11.57 -5.03 -14.40
CA ILE A 187 10.70 -4.79 -15.56
C ILE A 187 11.53 -4.80 -16.86
N ASN A 188 12.73 -4.19 -16.82
CA ASN A 188 13.50 -3.94 -18.04
C ASN A 188 14.51 -5.01 -18.44
N THR A 189 15.05 -5.78 -17.50
CA THR A 189 16.26 -6.61 -17.77
C THR A 189 16.17 -8.05 -17.32
N GLY A 190 15.32 -8.35 -16.33
CA GLY A 190 15.20 -9.68 -15.74
C GLY A 190 16.48 -10.28 -15.16
N LEU A 191 17.50 -9.47 -14.90
CA LEU A 191 18.81 -9.89 -14.37
C LEU A 191 18.71 -10.48 -12.94
N PRO A 192 19.70 -11.29 -12.51
CA PRO A 192 19.69 -11.91 -11.18
C PRO A 192 19.75 -10.87 -10.04
N THR A 193 18.97 -11.10 -8.99
CA THR A 193 18.89 -10.26 -7.78
C THR A 193 20.25 -10.01 -7.13
N ILE A 194 21.14 -11.01 -7.12
CA ILE A 194 22.48 -10.88 -6.53
C ILE A 194 23.36 -9.88 -7.31
N GLU A 195 23.26 -9.83 -8.63
CA GLU A 195 23.98 -8.83 -9.43
C GLU A 195 23.46 -7.42 -9.12
N PHE A 196 22.14 -7.26 -8.98
CA PHE A 196 21.55 -5.99 -8.56
C PHE A 196 22.05 -5.57 -7.18
N LEU A 197 22.11 -6.49 -6.21
CA LEU A 197 22.62 -6.20 -4.89
C LEU A 197 24.05 -5.66 -4.96
N HIS A 198 24.93 -6.30 -5.74
CA HIS A 198 26.30 -5.83 -5.94
C HIS A 198 26.35 -4.44 -6.55
N ASP A 199 25.51 -4.15 -7.54
CA ASP A 199 25.45 -2.83 -8.16
C ASP A 199 24.99 -1.76 -7.16
N MET A 200 23.99 -2.05 -6.33
CA MET A 200 23.51 -1.11 -5.31
C MET A 200 24.57 -0.84 -4.24
N ILE A 201 25.24 -1.89 -3.74
CA ILE A 201 26.35 -1.73 -2.80
C ILE A 201 27.44 -0.83 -3.40
N GLY A 202 27.82 -1.06 -4.66
CA GLY A 202 28.84 -0.27 -5.35
C GLY A 202 28.41 1.19 -5.60
N GLN A 203 27.14 1.44 -5.93
CA GLN A 203 26.60 2.78 -6.15
C GLN A 203 26.67 3.64 -4.89
N TYR A 204 26.31 3.05 -3.74
CA TYR A 204 26.38 3.73 -2.44
C TYR A 204 27.76 3.66 -1.78
N ARG A 205 28.73 2.96 -2.39
CA ARG A 205 30.07 2.68 -1.82
C ARG A 205 29.98 2.04 -0.44
N ALA A 206 29.04 1.12 -0.31
CA ALA A 206 28.62 0.53 0.95
C ALA A 206 29.43 -0.73 1.31
N GLU A 207 30.57 -0.99 0.66
CA GLU A 207 31.36 -2.19 0.95
C GLU A 207 31.83 -2.24 2.40
N ASP A 208 32.29 -1.08 2.91
CA ASP A 208 32.82 -0.90 4.26
C ASP A 208 31.89 -0.04 5.16
N ASP A 209 30.80 0.50 4.62
CA ASP A 209 29.78 1.25 5.35
C ASP A 209 28.66 0.31 5.82
N ALA A 210 28.89 -0.32 6.98
CA ALA A 210 28.00 -1.34 7.52
C ALA A 210 26.53 -0.89 7.66
N PRO A 211 26.20 0.32 8.16
CA PRO A 211 24.82 0.82 8.18
C PRO A 211 24.16 0.89 6.80
N THR A 212 24.83 1.45 5.81
CA THR A 212 24.28 1.59 4.46
C THR A 212 24.13 0.24 3.79
N ARG A 213 25.14 -0.64 3.93
CA ARG A 213 25.11 -2.02 3.44
C ARG A 213 23.93 -2.79 4.00
N PHE A 214 23.73 -2.70 5.30
CA PHE A 214 22.66 -3.34 6.03
C PHE A 214 21.29 -2.96 5.45
N VAL A 215 21.04 -1.65 5.27
CA VAL A 215 19.78 -1.16 4.70
C VAL A 215 19.58 -1.68 3.27
N ILE A 216 20.62 -1.64 2.44
CA ILE A 216 20.54 -2.12 1.05
C ILE A 216 20.21 -3.61 1.03
N VAL A 217 20.94 -4.45 1.77
CA VAL A 217 20.73 -5.91 1.77
C VAL A 217 19.29 -6.25 2.19
N LEU A 218 18.76 -5.60 3.24
CA LEU A 218 17.38 -5.81 3.66
C LEU A 218 16.37 -5.35 2.63
N ALA A 219 16.55 -4.16 2.07
CA ALA A 219 15.65 -3.63 1.05
C ALA A 219 15.63 -4.57 -0.18
N VAL A 220 16.79 -5.04 -0.67
CA VAL A 220 16.83 -5.99 -1.80
C VAL A 220 16.14 -7.32 -1.47
N ALA A 221 16.35 -7.86 -0.27
CA ALA A 221 15.71 -9.11 0.17
C ALA A 221 14.18 -9.01 0.14
N PHE A 222 13.62 -7.93 0.71
CA PHE A 222 12.18 -7.74 0.72
C PHE A 222 11.63 -7.28 -0.63
N ALA A 223 12.42 -6.61 -1.47
CA ALA A 223 12.05 -6.30 -2.85
C ALA A 223 11.90 -7.58 -3.68
N GLU A 224 12.81 -8.55 -3.52
CA GLU A 224 12.72 -9.87 -4.18
C GLU A 224 11.43 -10.60 -3.76
N ILE A 225 11.13 -10.66 -2.45
CA ILE A 225 9.90 -11.29 -1.94
C ILE A 225 8.66 -10.59 -2.51
N LYS A 226 8.64 -9.26 -2.54
CA LYS A 226 7.51 -8.49 -3.09
C LYS A 226 7.30 -8.75 -4.58
N MET A 227 8.37 -8.78 -5.37
CA MET A 227 8.29 -8.91 -6.83
C MET A 227 8.17 -10.35 -7.33
N HIS A 228 8.58 -11.34 -6.53
CA HIS A 228 8.65 -12.74 -6.97
C HIS A 228 7.89 -13.73 -6.09
N ALA A 229 7.41 -13.30 -4.91
CA ALA A 229 6.89 -14.20 -3.89
C ALA A 229 7.85 -15.37 -3.55
N CYS A 230 9.14 -15.10 -3.61
CA CYS A 230 10.20 -16.00 -3.16
C CYS A 230 11.45 -15.18 -2.85
N ILE A 231 12.45 -15.81 -2.26
CA ILE A 231 13.75 -15.20 -2.00
C ILE A 231 14.86 -16.20 -2.34
N CYS A 232 15.92 -15.71 -2.97
CA CYS A 232 17.11 -16.51 -3.21
C CYS A 232 17.73 -16.93 -1.86
N PRO A 233 18.09 -18.22 -1.65
CA PRO A 233 18.66 -18.68 -0.39
C PRO A 233 19.90 -17.91 0.05
N ILE A 234 20.78 -17.53 -0.90
CA ILE A 234 21.98 -16.74 -0.62
C ILE A 234 21.60 -15.36 -0.08
N LEU A 235 20.67 -14.67 -0.75
CA LEU A 235 20.22 -13.34 -0.31
C LEU A 235 19.53 -13.39 1.05
N ARG A 236 18.72 -14.42 1.28
CA ARG A 236 18.06 -14.67 2.56
C ARG A 236 19.08 -14.83 3.69
N GLU A 237 20.09 -15.67 3.49
CA GLU A 237 21.17 -15.87 4.47
C GLU A 237 21.94 -14.59 4.74
N MET A 238 22.28 -13.83 3.69
CA MET A 238 22.92 -12.53 3.82
C MET A 238 22.06 -11.56 4.65
N ALA A 239 20.77 -11.47 4.38
CA ALA A 239 19.86 -10.60 5.13
C ALA A 239 19.75 -11.00 6.62
N ILE A 240 19.64 -12.30 6.91
CA ILE A 240 19.62 -12.81 8.29
C ILE A 240 20.95 -12.51 9.01
N GLU A 241 22.07 -12.64 8.31
CA GLU A 241 23.39 -12.33 8.83
C GLU A 241 23.54 -10.84 9.13
N GLU A 242 23.10 -9.95 8.23
CA GLU A 242 23.11 -8.50 8.45
C GLU A 242 22.23 -8.11 9.66
N ILE A 243 21.05 -8.72 9.83
CA ILE A 243 20.22 -8.55 11.05
C ILE A 243 20.96 -9.01 12.31
N SER A 244 21.67 -10.13 12.23
CA SER A 244 22.36 -10.71 13.38
C SER A 244 23.60 -9.89 13.78
N ARG A 245 24.27 -9.27 12.81
CA ARG A 245 25.45 -8.41 12.99
C ARG A 245 25.10 -6.99 13.39
N CYS A 246 23.86 -6.56 13.17
CA CYS A 246 23.38 -5.26 13.59
C CYS A 246 23.46 -5.13 15.12
N ASP A 247 24.56 -4.55 15.61
CA ASP A 247 24.58 -3.87 16.90
C ASP A 247 23.88 -2.54 16.66
N PRO A 248 22.67 -2.35 17.21
CA PRO A 248 21.95 -1.15 16.86
C PRO A 248 22.76 0.10 17.26
N LYS A 249 23.72 0.02 18.22
CA LYS A 249 24.59 1.13 18.70
C LYS A 249 25.50 1.68 17.61
N GLN A 250 25.76 0.87 16.59
CA GLN A 250 26.64 1.21 15.48
C GLN A 250 25.90 1.91 14.33
N LEU A 251 24.56 1.88 14.29
CA LEU A 251 23.77 2.49 13.22
C LEU A 251 23.67 4.02 13.30
N ALA A 252 24.20 4.65 14.37
CA ALA A 252 24.19 6.11 14.57
C ALA A 252 22.81 6.78 14.34
N LEU A 253 21.72 6.04 14.53
CA LEU A 253 20.37 6.58 14.50
C LEU A 253 20.14 7.30 15.85
N PRO A 254 19.78 8.60 15.87
CA PRO A 254 19.77 9.42 17.09
C PRO A 254 18.83 8.94 18.20
N ASP A 255 17.88 8.07 17.86
CA ASP A 255 16.91 7.51 18.80
C ASP A 255 16.93 6.00 18.74
N PHE A 256 17.57 5.41 19.74
CA PHE A 256 17.58 3.98 19.97
C PHE A 256 16.29 3.56 20.65
N VAL A 257 15.37 3.01 19.88
CA VAL A 257 14.06 2.63 20.39
C VAL A 257 13.92 1.09 20.31
N PRO A 258 13.47 0.40 21.38
CA PRO A 258 13.09 -1.03 21.37
C PRO A 258 12.34 -1.50 20.10
N GLU A 259 11.64 -0.59 19.45
CA GLU A 259 10.88 -0.69 18.22
C GLU A 259 11.74 -1.15 17.03
N LEU A 260 12.99 -0.67 16.90
CA LEU A 260 13.91 -1.16 15.87
C LEU A 260 14.22 -2.64 16.10
N ARG A 261 14.48 -3.05 17.35
CA ARG A 261 14.78 -4.45 17.65
C ARG A 261 13.58 -5.35 17.34
N VAL A 262 12.38 -4.92 17.70
CA VAL A 262 11.13 -5.61 17.38
C VAL A 262 10.95 -5.73 15.86
N ALA A 263 11.20 -4.66 15.10
CA ALA A 263 11.13 -4.67 13.64
C ALA A 263 12.13 -5.66 13.01
N LEU A 264 13.36 -5.70 13.52
CA LEU A 264 14.41 -6.60 13.04
C LEU A 264 14.14 -8.06 13.39
N ASP A 265 13.72 -8.35 14.62
CA ASP A 265 13.33 -9.70 15.04
C ASP A 265 12.17 -10.20 14.17
N ARG A 266 11.19 -9.33 13.90
CA ARG A 266 10.06 -9.59 13.02
C ARG A 266 10.46 -9.87 11.57
N MET A 267 11.38 -9.09 10.99
CA MET A 267 11.92 -9.35 9.65
C MET A 267 12.69 -10.67 9.60
N ARG A 268 13.49 -10.96 10.63
CA ARG A 268 14.25 -12.19 10.73
C ARG A 268 13.35 -13.42 10.79
N GLU A 269 12.35 -13.42 11.67
CA GLU A 269 11.36 -14.51 11.75
C GLU A 269 10.71 -14.77 10.40
N LYS A 270 10.39 -13.70 9.66
CA LYS A 270 9.83 -13.82 8.32
C LYS A 270 10.79 -14.46 7.32
N LEU A 271 12.06 -14.04 7.32
CA LEU A 271 13.08 -14.62 6.44
C LEU A 271 13.36 -16.09 6.77
N GLU A 272 13.41 -16.46 8.06
CA GLU A 272 13.57 -17.84 8.52
C GLU A 272 12.36 -18.72 8.14
N TYR A 273 11.13 -18.18 8.20
CA TYR A 273 9.92 -18.91 7.79
C TYR A 273 9.94 -19.30 6.30
N LEU A 274 10.49 -18.44 5.44
CA LEU A 274 10.56 -18.64 3.98
C LEU A 274 11.60 -19.69 3.54
N GLU A 275 12.19 -20.43 4.48
CA GLU A 275 13.03 -21.60 4.22
C GLU A 275 12.25 -22.89 3.95
N ASN A 276 10.99 -22.97 4.40
CA ASN A 276 10.13 -24.15 4.34
C ASN A 276 9.02 -24.01 3.29
#